data_AF-A0A661UVJ1-F1
#
_entry.id   AF-A0A661UVJ1-F1
#
_cell.length_a   1.000
_cell.length_b   1.000
_cell.length_c   1.000
_cell.angle_alpha   90.00
_cell.angle_beta   90.00
_cell.angle_gamma   90.00
#
_symmetry.space_group_name_H-M   'P 1'
#
loop_
_entity.id
_entity.type
_entity.pdbx_description
1 polymer ?
#
loop_
_entity_poly.entity_id
_entity_poly.type
_entity_poly.pdbx_seq_one_letter_code
_entity_poly.pdbx_strand_id
1 'polypeptide(L)'
;MGTRIPLSEGARLRVLSVSARIEVEAEDVREIEIEPADHRIDVSDDERVAETRTRSTNLKIIVPEGTNVSVGTVSGHVSLKGRFGTVKVSTVSAHIEVDEADGDVDIRSISGHLEVGRCSGRCRANTKSGRIEIG
;
A
#
# COMPACT_ATOMS: atom_id res chain seq x y z
N MET A 1 -11.22 -12.99 11.38
CA MET A 1 -10.11 -13.50 12.20
C MET A 1 -8.89 -13.36 11.31
N GLY A 2 -8.26 -12.18 11.36
CA GLY A 2 -7.13 -11.81 10.51
C GLY A 2 -5.84 -12.50 10.90
N THR A 3 -4.84 -12.38 10.01
CA THR A 3 -3.47 -12.81 10.30
C THR A 3 -2.73 -11.66 10.96
N ARG A 4 -2.12 -11.90 12.12
CA ARG A 4 -1.30 -10.93 12.85
C ARG A 4 0.18 -11.28 12.75
N ILE A 5 0.99 -10.29 12.42
CA ILE A 5 2.43 -10.48 12.22
C ILE A 5 3.17 -9.38 12.99
N PRO A 6 4.06 -9.73 13.94
CA PRO A 6 4.89 -8.73 14.60
C PRO A 6 5.83 -8.10 13.57
N LEU A 7 5.91 -6.77 13.54
CA LEU A 7 6.86 -6.08 12.67
C LEU A 7 8.01 -5.49 13.48
N SER A 8 9.22 -5.70 12.96
CA SER A 8 10.39 -4.89 13.33
C SER A 8 10.31 -3.48 12.72
N GLU A 9 10.92 -2.49 13.38
CA GLU A 9 11.08 -1.13 12.82
C GLU A 9 11.63 -1.16 11.38
N GLY A 10 11.04 -0.33 10.50
CA GLY A 10 11.45 -0.22 9.10
C GLY A 10 10.95 -1.35 8.19
N ALA A 11 10.02 -2.17 8.66
CA ALA A 11 9.42 -3.21 7.84
C ALA A 11 8.72 -2.65 6.59
N ARG A 12 8.63 -3.52 5.58
CA ARG A 12 8.05 -3.26 4.28
C ARG A 12 6.84 -4.16 4.04
N LEU A 13 5.68 -3.56 3.87
CA LEU A 13 4.49 -4.25 3.38
C LEU A 13 4.54 -4.28 1.85
N ARG A 14 4.40 -5.46 1.25
CA ARG A 14 4.27 -5.62 -0.19
C ARG A 14 2.96 -6.32 -0.54
N VAL A 15 2.11 -5.64 -1.30
CA VAL A 15 0.83 -6.18 -1.74
C VAL A 15 0.86 -6.35 -3.24
N LEU A 16 0.63 -7.57 -3.73
CA LEU A 16 0.51 -7.87 -5.15
C LEU A 16 -0.89 -8.41 -5.45
N SER A 17 -1.56 -7.78 -6.40
CA SER A 17 -2.90 -8.16 -6.84
C SER A 17 -3.04 -8.14 -8.36
N VAL A 18 -4.08 -8.76 -8.87
CA VAL A 18 -4.55 -8.55 -10.25
C VAL A 18 -5.68 -7.54 -10.25
N SER A 19 -6.75 -7.76 -9.47
CA SER A 19 -7.93 -6.89 -9.43
C SER A 19 -8.55 -6.85 -8.04
N ALA A 20 -8.12 -5.96 -7.16
CA ALA A 20 -8.59 -5.91 -5.77
C ALA A 20 -8.91 -4.50 -5.29
N ARG A 21 -9.71 -4.41 -4.22
CA ARG A 21 -9.72 -3.24 -3.34
C ARG A 21 -8.71 -3.49 -2.22
N ILE A 22 -7.70 -2.65 -2.14
CA ILE A 22 -6.64 -2.71 -1.14
C ILE A 22 -6.79 -1.46 -0.27
N GLU A 23 -7.11 -1.67 1.00
CA GLU A 23 -7.20 -0.64 2.01
C GLU A 23 -6.09 -0.88 3.02
N VAL A 24 -5.16 0.07 3.13
CA VAL A 24 -4.09 0.04 4.13
C VAL A 24 -4.28 1.23 5.05
N GLU A 25 -4.34 0.97 6.35
CA GLU A 25 -4.51 1.98 7.40
C GLU A 25 -3.25 1.95 8.28
N ALA A 26 -2.58 3.10 8.41
CA ALA A 26 -1.47 3.30 9.33
C ALA A 26 -2.00 3.81 10.68
N GLU A 27 -1.77 3.02 11.74
CA GLU A 27 -2.19 3.32 13.10
C GLU A 27 -1.02 3.15 14.09
N ASP A 28 -1.18 3.65 15.33
CA ASP A 28 -0.22 3.43 16.43
C ASP A 28 -0.34 2.00 16.99
N VAL A 29 0.01 1.03 16.15
CA VAL A 29 0.01 -0.41 16.46
C VAL A 29 1.43 -0.97 16.32
N ARG A 30 1.67 -2.17 16.87
CA ARG A 30 2.98 -2.85 16.81
C ARG A 30 2.99 -4.10 15.94
N GLU A 31 1.84 -4.46 15.39
CA GLU A 31 1.62 -5.67 14.60
C GLU A 31 0.91 -5.28 13.30
N ILE A 32 1.22 -5.96 12.21
CA ILE A 32 0.37 -5.92 11.02
C ILE A 32 -0.84 -6.81 11.26
N GLU A 33 -2.02 -6.32 10.96
CA GLU A 33 -3.22 -7.14 10.80
C GLU A 33 -3.67 -7.16 9.34
N ILE A 34 -3.82 -8.34 8.74
CA ILE A 34 -4.32 -8.51 7.37
C ILE A 34 -5.63 -9.31 7.41
N GLU A 35 -6.68 -8.75 6.80
CA GLU A 35 -7.98 -9.39 6.61
C GLU A 35 -8.41 -9.43 5.14
N PRO A 36 -9.00 -10.56 4.67
CA PRO A 36 -9.22 -11.83 5.38
C PRO A 36 -7.95 -12.68 5.49
N ALA A 37 -7.88 -13.57 6.48
CA ALA A 37 -6.72 -14.46 6.71
C ALA A 37 -6.53 -15.57 5.65
N ASP A 38 -7.44 -15.71 4.68
CA ASP A 38 -7.40 -16.76 3.64
C ASP A 38 -6.36 -16.49 2.54
N HIS A 39 -5.46 -15.53 2.78
CA HIS A 39 -4.39 -15.19 1.86
C HIS A 39 -3.06 -15.72 2.36
N ARG A 40 -2.31 -16.38 1.46
CA ARG A 40 -0.93 -16.74 1.72
C ARG A 40 -0.14 -15.45 1.91
N ILE A 41 0.31 -15.23 3.13
CA ILE A 41 1.22 -14.16 3.48
C ILE A 41 2.60 -14.80 3.59
N ASP A 42 3.47 -14.45 2.65
CA ASP A 42 4.86 -14.87 2.65
C ASP A 42 5.64 -13.81 3.44
N VAL A 43 6.05 -14.18 4.66
CA VAL A 43 6.98 -13.38 5.46
C VAL A 43 8.39 -13.86 5.14
N SER A 44 9.25 -12.96 4.64
CA SER A 44 10.64 -13.30 4.35
C SER A 44 11.43 -13.55 5.64
N ASP A 45 12.44 -14.43 5.60
CA ASP A 45 13.27 -14.86 6.76
C ASP A 45 13.89 -13.73 7.62
N ASP A 46 14.02 -12.51 7.08
CA ASP A 46 14.51 -11.35 7.83
C ASP A 46 13.41 -10.65 8.66
N GLU A 47 12.18 -11.19 8.71
CA GLU A 47 10.96 -10.67 9.39
C GLU A 47 10.57 -9.21 9.06
N ARG A 48 11.23 -8.63 8.06
CA ARG A 48 11.10 -7.23 7.66
C ARG A 48 10.21 -7.02 6.45
N VAL A 49 9.75 -8.09 5.82
CA VAL A 49 8.93 -8.00 4.61
C VAL A 49 7.72 -8.90 4.76
N ALA A 50 6.54 -8.29 4.82
CA ALA A 50 5.27 -8.97 4.72
C ALA A 50 4.78 -8.87 3.27
N GLU A 51 4.82 -9.97 2.52
CA GLU A 51 4.29 -10.02 1.15
C GLU A 51 2.95 -10.76 1.14
N THR A 52 1.92 -10.14 0.58
CA THR A 52 0.62 -10.80 0.33
C THR A 52 0.28 -10.76 -1.14
N ARG A 53 -0.23 -11.89 -1.63
CA ARG A 53 -0.64 -12.05 -3.03
C ARG A 53 -2.10 -12.47 -3.11
N THR A 54 -2.89 -11.70 -3.84
CA THR A 54 -4.28 -12.05 -4.13
C THR A 54 -4.58 -11.90 -5.62
N ARG A 55 -5.66 -12.50 -6.09
CA ARG A 55 -6.16 -12.27 -7.47
C ARG A 55 -7.28 -11.25 -7.48
N SER A 56 -8.29 -11.45 -6.63
CA SER A 56 -9.48 -10.60 -6.66
C SER A 56 -10.26 -10.57 -5.35
N THR A 57 -9.59 -10.15 -4.27
CA THR A 57 -10.21 -10.08 -2.95
C THR A 57 -9.99 -8.71 -2.34
N ASN A 58 -10.95 -8.25 -1.54
CA ASN A 58 -10.79 -7.05 -0.75
C ASN A 58 -9.80 -7.33 0.38
N LEU A 59 -8.72 -6.56 0.44
CA LEU A 59 -7.72 -6.65 1.49
C LEU A 59 -7.85 -5.43 2.37
N LYS A 60 -8.07 -5.64 3.67
CA LYS A 60 -7.90 -4.63 4.69
C LYS A 60 -6.62 -4.94 5.46
N ILE A 61 -5.72 -3.97 5.55
CA ILE A 61 -4.42 -4.14 6.18
C ILE A 61 -4.18 -2.99 7.15
N ILE A 62 -3.97 -3.30 8.42
CA ILE A 62 -3.58 -2.32 9.43
C ILE A 62 -2.08 -2.48 9.66
N VAL A 63 -1.35 -1.37 9.61
CA VAL A 63 0.10 -1.35 9.81
C VAL A 63 0.48 -0.27 10.82
N PRO A 64 1.65 -0.40 11.47
CA PRO A 64 2.24 0.67 12.26
C PRO A 64 2.48 1.93 11.42
N GLU A 65 2.34 3.11 12.03
CA GLU A 65 2.79 4.37 11.42
C GLU A 65 4.27 4.32 11.00
N GLY A 66 4.60 4.99 9.89
CA GLY A 66 5.95 4.99 9.33
C GLY A 66 6.33 3.70 8.57
N THR A 67 5.42 2.72 8.48
CA THR A 67 5.63 1.52 7.66
C THR A 67 5.82 1.88 6.19
N ASN A 68 6.77 1.22 5.55
CA ASN A 68 7.02 1.38 4.11
C ASN A 68 6.06 0.48 3.33
N VAL A 69 5.33 1.04 2.38
CA VAL A 69 4.27 0.31 1.64
C VAL A 69 4.57 0.26 0.15
N SER A 70 4.51 -0.96 -0.41
CA SER A 70 4.66 -1.21 -1.84
C SER A 70 3.45 -1.95 -2.37
N VAL A 71 2.64 -1.31 -3.23
CA VAL A 71 1.46 -1.93 -3.84
C VAL A 71 1.65 -2.11 -5.33
N GLY A 72 1.40 -3.32 -5.83
CA GLY A 72 1.35 -3.66 -7.25
C GLY A 72 0.00 -4.26 -7.60
N THR A 73 -0.76 -3.65 -8.51
CA THR A 73 -2.00 -4.25 -9.01
C THR A 73 -2.17 -4.04 -10.51
N VAL A 74 -2.95 -4.83 -11.21
CA VAL A 74 -3.30 -4.52 -12.61
C VAL A 74 -4.48 -3.55 -12.63
N SER A 75 -5.51 -3.84 -11.84
CA SER A 75 -6.68 -2.97 -11.71
C SER A 75 -7.24 -2.96 -10.29
N GLY A 76 -8.19 -2.05 -10.05
CA GLY A 76 -8.93 -1.97 -8.79
C GLY A 76 -8.74 -0.63 -8.07
N HIS A 77 -8.70 -0.68 -6.75
CA HIS A 77 -8.63 0.49 -5.89
C HIS A 77 -7.55 0.30 -4.82
N VAL A 78 -6.75 1.32 -4.59
CA VAL A 78 -5.73 1.35 -3.54
C VAL A 78 -5.98 2.59 -2.69
N SER A 79 -6.26 2.41 -1.41
CA SER A 79 -6.41 3.49 -0.44
C SER A 79 -5.39 3.30 0.66
N LEU A 80 -4.53 4.29 0.85
CA LEU A 80 -3.52 4.34 1.91
C LEU A 80 -3.90 5.49 2.85
N LYS A 81 -4.39 5.19 4.05
CA LYS A 81 -4.84 6.18 5.04
C LYS A 81 -3.93 6.23 6.26
N GLY A 82 -3.66 7.42 6.77
CA GLY A 82 -2.71 7.64 7.88
C GLY A 82 -1.29 7.92 7.40
N ARG A 83 -0.34 7.90 8.34
CA ARG A 83 1.07 8.28 8.10
C ARG A 83 1.94 7.10 7.73
N PHE A 84 2.29 7.03 6.45
CA PHE A 84 3.23 6.02 5.93
C PHE A 84 4.65 6.56 5.86
N GLY A 85 5.63 5.67 5.83
CA GLY A 85 7.01 6.02 5.52
C GLY A 85 7.18 6.29 4.02
N THR A 86 7.88 5.40 3.33
CA THR A 86 7.98 5.43 1.86
C THR A 86 6.79 4.69 1.22
N VAL A 87 6.16 5.32 0.24
CA VAL A 87 5.03 4.75 -0.51
C VAL A 87 5.43 4.52 -1.97
N LYS A 88 5.24 3.29 -2.44
CA LYS A 88 5.44 2.94 -3.85
C LYS A 88 4.22 2.23 -4.39
N VAL A 89 3.61 2.77 -5.44
CA VAL A 89 2.44 2.17 -6.07
C VAL A 89 2.68 1.99 -7.56
N SER A 90 2.39 0.80 -8.08
CA SER A 90 2.49 0.49 -9.51
C SER A 90 1.22 -0.18 -9.98
N THR A 91 0.56 0.42 -10.97
CA THR A 91 -0.68 -0.10 -11.52
C THR A 91 -0.78 0.04 -13.03
N VAL A 92 -1.68 -0.71 -13.66
CA VAL A 92 -2.08 -0.49 -15.06
C VAL A 92 -3.30 0.43 -15.10
N SER A 93 -4.38 0.08 -14.42
CA SER A 93 -5.63 0.85 -14.43
C SER A 93 -6.35 0.80 -13.08
N ALA A 94 -6.03 1.73 -12.18
CA ALA A 94 -6.63 1.78 -10.84
C ALA A 94 -6.85 3.21 -10.34
N HIS A 95 -7.67 3.32 -9.30
CA HIS A 95 -7.78 4.50 -8.46
C HIS A 95 -6.83 4.35 -7.28
N ILE A 96 -5.98 5.35 -7.05
CA ILE A 96 -4.98 5.34 -6.00
C ILE A 96 -5.14 6.62 -5.19
N GLU A 97 -5.36 6.45 -3.89
CA GLU A 97 -5.48 7.52 -2.91
C GLU A 97 -4.42 7.30 -1.83
N VAL A 98 -3.61 8.32 -1.58
CA VAL A 98 -2.59 8.33 -0.52
C VAL A 98 -2.81 9.54 0.35
N ASP A 99 -3.10 9.34 1.62
CA ASP A 99 -3.46 10.43 2.55
C ASP A 99 -2.22 11.22 3.01
N GLU A 100 -1.28 10.56 3.71
CA GLU A 100 -0.03 11.17 4.17
C GLU A 100 1.15 10.20 4.04
N ALA A 101 2.27 10.71 3.51
CA ALA A 101 3.54 9.99 3.47
C ALA A 101 4.66 10.89 3.99
N ASP A 102 5.33 10.44 5.04
CA ASP A 102 6.49 11.13 5.64
C ASP A 102 7.77 10.94 4.81
N GLY A 103 7.83 9.87 4.02
CA GLY A 103 8.93 9.57 3.11
C GLY A 103 8.68 9.94 1.66
N ASP A 104 9.37 9.23 0.76
CA ASP A 104 9.22 9.41 -0.69
C ASP A 104 7.95 8.70 -1.20
N VAL A 105 7.29 9.31 -2.18
CA VAL A 105 6.11 8.76 -2.86
C VAL A 105 6.45 8.56 -4.35
N ASP A 106 6.47 7.31 -4.82
CA ASP A 106 6.61 6.97 -6.27
C ASP A 106 5.39 6.19 -6.74
N ILE A 107 4.51 6.88 -7.46
CA ILE A 107 3.28 6.31 -8.02
C ILE A 107 3.40 6.25 -9.52
N ARG A 108 3.17 5.06 -10.09
CA ARG A 108 3.19 4.81 -11.53
C ARG A 108 1.92 4.11 -11.97
N SER A 109 1.23 4.73 -12.91
CA SER A 109 0.05 4.15 -13.55
C SER A 109 0.14 4.26 -15.08
N ILE A 110 -0.58 3.40 -15.79
CA ILE A 110 -0.86 3.63 -17.20
C ILE A 110 -2.15 4.47 -17.32
N SER A 111 -3.21 4.09 -16.62
CA SER A 111 -4.47 4.83 -16.59
C SER A 111 -5.15 4.88 -15.22
N GLY A 112 -6.03 5.86 -15.03
CA GLY A 112 -6.82 6.01 -13.81
C GLY A 112 -6.55 7.31 -13.07
N HIS A 113 -6.97 7.35 -11.80
CA HIS A 113 -6.93 8.55 -10.98
C HIS A 113 -5.95 8.34 -9.83
N LEU A 114 -5.06 9.32 -9.66
CA LEU A 114 -4.04 9.33 -8.62
C LEU A 114 -4.26 10.57 -7.77
N GLU A 115 -4.47 10.37 -6.48
CA GLU A 115 -4.59 11.43 -5.50
C GLU A 115 -3.56 11.19 -4.39
N VAL A 116 -2.78 12.21 -4.12
CA VAL A 116 -1.88 12.26 -2.97
C VAL A 116 -2.29 13.49 -2.16
N GLY A 117 -2.66 13.29 -0.90
CA GLY A 117 -2.80 14.37 0.06
C GLY A 117 -1.41 14.92 0.35
N ARG A 118 -0.84 14.61 1.49
CA ARG A 118 0.45 15.17 1.91
C ARG A 118 1.63 14.24 1.59
N CYS A 119 2.71 14.84 1.07
CA CYS A 119 4.00 14.17 0.94
C CYS A 119 5.11 15.05 1.52
N SER A 120 5.77 14.57 2.57
CA SER A 120 6.88 15.27 3.23
C SER A 120 8.21 15.08 2.50
N GLY A 121 8.41 13.92 1.84
CA GLY A 121 9.58 13.62 1.02
C GLY A 121 9.42 13.98 -0.46
N ARG A 122 10.10 13.23 -1.34
CA ARG A 122 9.99 13.41 -2.79
C ARG A 122 8.70 12.79 -3.31
N CYS A 123 7.76 13.62 -3.76
CA CYS A 123 6.57 13.16 -4.47
C CYS A 123 6.82 13.04 -5.98
N ARG A 124 6.58 11.85 -6.54
CA ARG A 124 6.64 11.57 -7.98
C ARG A 124 5.44 10.71 -8.38
N ALA A 125 4.50 11.31 -9.10
CA ALA A 125 3.40 10.59 -9.73
C ALA A 125 3.55 10.63 -11.25
N ASN A 126 3.40 9.48 -11.92
CA ASN A 126 3.42 9.36 -13.38
C ASN A 126 2.21 8.55 -13.85
N THR A 127 1.43 9.09 -14.78
CA THR A 127 0.37 8.37 -15.48
C THR A 127 0.50 8.60 -16.98
N LYS A 128 0.14 7.61 -17.81
CA LYS A 128 0.06 7.83 -19.27
C LYS A 128 -1.22 8.57 -19.64
N SER A 129 -2.34 8.17 -19.06
CA SER A 129 -3.67 8.72 -19.35
C SER A 129 -4.54 8.73 -18.10
N GLY A 130 -4.77 9.88 -17.49
CA GLY A 130 -5.52 9.95 -16.24
C GLY A 130 -5.42 11.32 -15.58
N ARG A 131 -5.90 11.40 -14.34
CA ARG A 131 -5.76 12.60 -13.52
C ARG A 131 -4.78 12.35 -12.38
N ILE A 132 -3.94 13.34 -12.10
CA ILE A 132 -3.07 13.39 -10.93
C ILE A 132 -3.43 14.63 -10.14
N GLU A 133 -3.72 14.45 -8.86
CA GLU A 133 -3.95 15.51 -7.87
C GLU A 133 -2.96 15.29 -6.71
N ILE A 134 -2.25 16.34 -6.28
CA ILE A 134 -1.26 16.32 -5.20
C ILE A 134 -1.49 17.57 -4.33
N GLY A 135 -1.65 17.41 -3.00
CA GLY A 135 -2.15 18.42 -2.06
C GLY A 135 -1.17 18.99 -1.02
#